data_AF-A0A453M221-F1
#
_entry.id   AF-A0A453M221-F1
#
_cell.length_a   1.000
_cell.length_b   1.000
_cell.length_c   1.000
_cell.angle_alpha   90.00
_cell.angle_beta   90.00
_cell.angle_gamma   90.00
#
_symmetry.space_group_name_H-M   'P 1'
#
loop_
_entity.id
_entity.type
_entity.pdbx_description
1 polymer ?
#
loop_
_entity_poly.entity_id
_entity_poly.type
_entity_poly.pdbx_seq_one_letter_code
_entity_poly.pdbx_strand_id
1 'polypeptide(L)'
;MELISCLQPNLWASLADEVPAWVNEKRNKTSVERTLRWLDACIALDAASGRNSLGVVVGGSSIEQRKLCATEVSKRNVSGFWIGGFGLGESVEERCSLLNAVTDCLPLEKPRIVSRLGLPEEVLEGVASGIDLFDSTYIYQLTMGGFALIFPIDMVEREMQNGVFDSSAGDSAKINLRATTYRKDMSRIVDGCTCFTCQNHTRAYLNHLINVHEMLAQILLEIHNTH
;
A
#
# COMPACT_ATOMS: atom_id res chain seq x y z
N MET A 1 21.55 -2.11 -12.13
CA MET A 1 21.81 -0.67 -12.37
C MET A 1 21.61 -0.29 -13.83
N GLU A 2 21.98 -1.12 -14.81
CA GLU A 2 21.72 -0.85 -16.24
C GLU A 2 20.27 -0.41 -16.53
N LEU A 3 19.28 -1.14 -16.00
CA LEU A 3 17.85 -0.78 -16.16
C LEU A 3 17.53 0.62 -15.60
N ILE A 4 18.06 0.96 -14.42
CA ILE A 4 17.84 2.28 -13.79
C ILE A 4 18.50 3.38 -14.62
N SER A 5 19.70 3.13 -15.16
CA SER A 5 20.38 4.07 -16.06
C SER A 5 19.61 4.28 -17.37
N CYS A 6 18.95 3.23 -17.89
CA CYS A 6 18.12 3.33 -19.09
C CYS A 6 16.78 4.03 -18.85
N LEU A 7 16.10 3.72 -17.74
CA LEU A 7 14.77 4.27 -17.42
C LEU A 7 14.83 5.69 -16.83
N GLN A 8 15.96 6.06 -16.23
CA GLN A 8 16.19 7.33 -15.53
C GLN A 8 15.02 7.76 -14.61
N PRO A 9 14.58 6.89 -13.67
CA PRO A 9 13.51 7.24 -12.76
C PRO A 9 13.94 8.36 -11.81
N ASN A 10 12.98 9.21 -11.39
CA ASN A 10 13.24 10.24 -10.37
C ASN A 10 13.63 9.64 -9.01
N LEU A 11 13.05 8.48 -8.69
CA LEU A 11 13.29 7.73 -7.46
C LEU A 11 13.23 6.23 -7.76
N TRP A 12 14.10 5.44 -7.14
CA TRP A 12 14.08 3.98 -7.30
C TRP A 12 14.44 3.28 -5.99
N ALA A 13 13.87 2.10 -5.77
CA ALA A 13 14.19 1.26 -4.62
C ALA A 13 15.35 0.30 -4.94
N SER A 14 16.27 0.14 -3.99
CA SER A 14 17.35 -0.84 -4.11
C SER A 14 16.84 -2.26 -4.24
N LEU A 15 17.58 -3.13 -4.93
CA LEU A 15 17.22 -4.54 -5.00
C LEU A 15 17.18 -5.14 -3.59
N ALA A 16 16.14 -5.94 -3.31
CA ALA A 16 15.91 -6.51 -1.99
C ALA A 16 15.43 -7.96 -2.07
N ASP A 17 15.66 -8.68 -0.98
CA ASP A 17 15.23 -10.05 -0.81
C ASP A 17 14.09 -10.12 0.21
N GLU A 18 12.86 -9.95 -0.27
CA GLU A 18 11.68 -10.09 0.59
C GLU A 18 11.34 -11.56 0.82
N VAL A 19 10.98 -11.89 2.06
CA VAL A 19 10.64 -13.25 2.49
C VAL A 19 9.29 -13.27 3.21
N PRO A 20 8.50 -14.34 3.04
CA PRO A 20 7.23 -14.47 3.74
C PRO A 20 7.41 -14.80 5.23
N ALA A 21 6.35 -14.62 6.02
CA ALA A 21 6.40 -14.74 7.49
C ALA A 21 6.77 -16.15 7.99
N TRP A 22 6.56 -17.20 7.19
CA TRP A 22 6.81 -18.60 7.57
C TRP A 22 8.24 -19.10 7.28
N VAL A 23 9.16 -18.24 6.84
CA VAL A 23 10.56 -18.68 6.65
C VAL A 23 11.27 -18.88 7.98
N ASN A 24 12.25 -19.78 8.01
CA ASN A 24 13.08 -19.95 9.19
C ASN A 24 14.02 -18.75 9.42
N GLU A 25 14.49 -18.61 10.65
CA GLU A 25 15.37 -17.52 11.09
C GLU A 25 16.63 -17.39 10.22
N LYS A 26 17.27 -18.53 9.87
CA LYS A 26 18.45 -18.56 9.01
C LYS A 26 18.16 -17.92 7.65
N ARG A 27 17.04 -18.27 7.00
CA ARG A 27 16.64 -17.73 5.70
C ARG A 27 16.31 -16.24 5.79
N ASN A 28 15.68 -15.80 6.87
CA ASN A 28 15.36 -14.40 7.11
C ASN A 28 16.64 -13.56 7.30
N LYS A 29 17.58 -14.02 8.13
CA LYS A 29 18.88 -13.35 8.31
C LYS A 29 19.65 -13.23 7.00
N THR A 30 19.71 -14.30 6.20
CA THR A 30 20.32 -14.25 4.85
C THR A 30 19.64 -13.22 3.95
N SER A 31 18.32 -13.00 4.11
CA SER A 31 17.59 -11.99 3.32
C SER A 31 18.02 -10.56 3.64
N VAL A 32 18.24 -10.26 4.93
CA VAL A 32 18.75 -8.97 5.40
C VAL A 32 20.16 -8.74 4.90
N GLU A 33 21.07 -9.71 5.12
CA GLU A 33 22.46 -9.64 4.67
C GLU A 33 22.57 -9.42 3.15
N ARG A 34 21.74 -10.14 2.37
CA ARG A 34 21.70 -10.03 0.92
C ARG A 34 21.21 -8.65 0.46
N THR A 35 20.16 -8.15 1.09
CA THR A 35 19.59 -6.82 0.81
C THR A 35 20.59 -5.71 1.09
N LEU A 36 21.29 -5.74 2.23
CA LEU A 36 22.33 -4.75 2.56
C LEU A 36 23.49 -4.77 1.55
N ARG A 37 23.97 -5.96 1.19
CA ARG A 37 25.03 -6.10 0.18
C ARG A 37 24.59 -5.57 -1.19
N TRP A 38 23.34 -5.80 -1.57
CA TRP A 38 22.80 -5.29 -2.83
C TRP A 38 22.63 -3.77 -2.82
N LEU A 39 22.19 -3.20 -1.70
CA LEU A 39 22.15 -1.74 -1.52
C LEU A 39 23.54 -1.13 -1.71
N ASP A 40 24.56 -1.67 -1.03
CA ASP A 40 25.93 -1.17 -1.13
C ASP A 40 26.46 -1.26 -2.58
N ALA A 41 26.18 -2.37 -3.28
CA ALA A 41 26.53 -2.53 -4.69
C ALA A 41 25.80 -1.55 -5.61
N CYS A 42 24.51 -1.30 -5.35
CA CYS A 42 23.70 -0.35 -6.10
C CYS A 42 24.21 1.09 -5.91
N ILE A 43 24.57 1.49 -4.69
CA ILE A 43 25.14 2.83 -4.40
C ILE A 43 26.51 2.99 -5.06
N ALA A 44 27.36 1.97 -5.02
CA ALA A 44 28.70 2.03 -5.63
C ALA A 44 28.64 2.19 -7.16
N LEU A 45 27.61 1.64 -7.80
CA LEU A 45 27.38 1.74 -9.24
C LEU A 45 26.57 2.98 -9.65
N ASP A 46 25.98 3.69 -8.69
CA ASP A 46 25.17 4.87 -8.95
C ASP A 46 26.06 6.11 -9.11
N ALA A 47 26.02 6.73 -10.30
CA ALA A 47 26.72 7.98 -10.58
C ALA A 47 26.25 9.14 -9.68
N ALA A 48 25.02 9.09 -9.16
CA ALA A 48 24.50 10.04 -8.19
C ALA A 48 24.86 9.69 -6.73
N SER A 49 25.53 8.54 -6.52
CA SER A 49 25.97 8.01 -5.23
C SER A 49 24.85 7.92 -4.18
N GLY A 50 23.66 7.48 -4.60
CA GLY A 50 22.50 7.21 -3.74
C GLY A 50 21.52 8.38 -3.56
N ARG A 51 21.74 9.53 -4.23
CA ARG A 51 20.91 10.74 -4.09
C ARG A 51 19.48 10.62 -4.65
N ASN A 52 19.15 9.53 -5.35
CA ASN A 52 17.79 9.22 -5.83
C ASN A 52 17.35 7.79 -5.45
N SER A 53 18.04 7.13 -4.51
CA SER A 53 17.74 5.75 -4.12
C SER A 53 16.96 5.68 -2.81
N LEU A 54 16.07 4.70 -2.72
CA LEU A 54 15.42 4.28 -1.49
C LEU A 54 16.09 3.02 -0.99
N GLY A 55 16.52 3.05 0.27
CA GLY A 55 17.03 1.86 0.94
C GLY A 55 15.87 0.96 1.36
N VAL A 56 15.87 -0.29 0.89
CA VAL A 56 14.80 -1.23 1.25
C VAL A 56 15.08 -1.87 2.60
N VAL A 57 14.08 -1.85 3.49
CA VAL A 57 14.09 -2.53 4.78
C VAL A 57 13.28 -3.83 4.69
N VAL A 58 13.96 -4.95 4.95
CA VAL A 58 13.37 -6.30 5.05
C VAL A 58 13.53 -6.84 6.48
N GLY A 59 13.27 -8.14 6.69
CA GLY A 59 13.38 -8.77 8.02
C GLY A 59 12.20 -9.66 8.40
N GLY A 60 11.28 -9.94 7.46
CA GLY A 60 10.13 -10.81 7.67
C GLY A 60 9.31 -10.41 8.90
N SER A 61 8.87 -11.42 9.67
CA SER A 61 8.14 -11.29 10.94
C SER A 61 9.04 -11.15 12.17
N SER A 62 10.35 -10.96 12.02
CA SER A 62 11.29 -10.81 13.15
C SER A 62 11.54 -9.35 13.46
N ILE A 63 11.09 -8.90 14.64
CA ILE A 63 11.37 -7.55 15.17
C ILE A 63 12.87 -7.25 15.20
N GLU A 64 13.69 -8.22 15.61
CA GLU A 64 15.15 -8.05 15.68
C GLU A 64 15.75 -7.82 14.29
N GLN A 65 15.38 -8.65 13.31
CA GLN A 65 15.89 -8.50 11.93
C GLN A 65 15.39 -7.21 11.27
N ARG A 66 14.15 -6.80 11.55
CA ARG A 66 13.58 -5.52 11.11
C ARG A 66 14.38 -4.32 11.64
N LYS A 67 14.66 -4.29 12.94
CA LYS A 67 15.49 -3.26 13.59
C LYS A 67 16.91 -3.23 13.05
N LEU A 68 17.52 -4.41 12.91
CA LEU A 68 18.86 -4.56 12.36
C LEU A 68 18.93 -3.99 10.93
N CYS A 69 18.01 -4.40 10.06
CA CYS A 69 17.97 -3.95 8.68
C CYS A 69 17.73 -2.43 8.60
N ALA A 70 16.75 -1.90 9.34
CA ALA A 70 16.46 -0.46 9.39
C ALA A 70 17.67 0.36 9.84
N THR A 71 18.31 -0.06 10.93
CA THR A 71 19.50 0.60 11.48
C THR A 71 20.65 0.58 10.47
N GLU A 72 20.91 -0.57 9.84
CA GLU A 72 21.99 -0.69 8.86
C GLU A 72 21.72 0.14 7.60
N VAL A 73 20.51 0.05 7.04
CA VAL A 73 20.12 0.84 5.85
C VAL A 73 20.23 2.35 6.14
N SER A 74 19.85 2.80 7.35
CA SER A 74 19.92 4.23 7.74
C SER A 74 21.33 4.83 7.70
N LYS A 75 22.37 4.00 7.83
CA LYS A 75 23.79 4.43 7.76
C LYS A 75 24.24 4.78 6.34
N ARG A 76 23.49 4.36 5.30
CA ARG A 76 23.83 4.61 3.90
C ARG A 76 23.26 5.95 3.42
N ASN A 77 23.90 6.52 2.39
CA ASN A 77 23.42 7.73 1.74
C ASN A 77 22.25 7.42 0.81
N VAL A 78 21.07 7.19 1.39
CA VAL A 78 19.80 7.00 0.66
C VAL A 78 18.87 8.20 0.88
N SER A 79 17.95 8.41 -0.05
CA SER A 79 17.01 9.56 -0.04
C SER A 79 15.76 9.30 0.78
N GLY A 80 15.49 8.04 1.09
CA GLY A 80 14.33 7.59 1.86
C GLY A 80 14.38 6.08 2.06
N PHE A 81 13.31 5.54 2.63
CA PHE A 81 13.23 4.13 2.98
C PHE A 81 12.00 3.49 2.35
N TRP A 82 12.19 2.31 1.77
CA TRP A 82 11.11 1.46 1.32
C TRP A 82 10.96 0.29 2.29
N ILE A 83 9.84 0.22 2.98
CA ILE A 83 9.58 -0.79 3.99
C ILE A 83 8.80 -1.92 3.31
N GLY A 84 9.52 -3.00 2.98
CA GLY A 84 8.98 -4.15 2.25
C GLY A 84 8.53 -5.30 3.16
N GLY A 85 8.06 -6.40 2.57
CA GLY A 85 7.75 -7.63 3.31
C GLY A 85 6.49 -7.60 4.18
N PHE A 86 5.56 -6.69 3.90
CA PHE A 86 4.18 -6.70 4.42
C PHE A 86 3.23 -7.29 3.36
N GLY A 87 2.10 -7.83 3.80
CA GLY A 87 1.16 -8.62 3.00
C GLY A 87 1.68 -10.02 2.64
N LEU A 88 2.68 -10.54 3.38
CA LEU A 88 3.33 -11.83 3.11
C LEU A 88 3.13 -12.85 4.25
N GLY A 89 2.01 -12.71 4.97
CA GLY A 89 1.54 -13.67 5.97
C GLY A 89 1.70 -13.23 7.41
N GLU A 90 2.08 -11.97 7.67
CA GLU A 90 2.00 -11.38 9.01
C GLU A 90 0.54 -11.21 9.45
N SER A 91 0.29 -11.30 10.75
CA SER A 91 -1.03 -11.00 11.30
C SER A 91 -1.24 -9.48 11.42
N VAL A 92 -2.51 -9.06 11.57
CA VAL A 92 -2.87 -7.66 11.84
C VAL A 92 -2.23 -7.17 13.14
N GLU A 93 -2.18 -8.03 14.16
CA GLU A 93 -1.60 -7.72 15.46
C GLU A 93 -0.08 -7.57 15.41
N GLU A 94 0.60 -8.34 14.55
CA GLU A 94 2.04 -8.26 14.35
C GLU A 94 2.44 -7.00 13.58
N ARG A 95 1.61 -6.54 12.64
CA ARG A 95 1.92 -5.46 11.71
C ARG A 95 2.36 -4.18 12.40
N CYS A 96 1.55 -3.66 13.33
CA CYS A 96 1.87 -2.45 14.10
C CYS A 96 3.22 -2.58 14.81
N SER A 97 3.47 -3.72 15.46
CA SER A 97 4.72 -3.99 16.16
C SER A 97 5.93 -4.01 15.22
N LEU A 98 5.78 -4.57 14.02
CA LEU A 98 6.82 -4.62 13.00
C LEU A 98 7.09 -3.25 12.38
N LEU A 99 6.04 -2.47 12.09
CA LEU A 99 6.16 -1.11 11.56
C LEU A 99 6.89 -0.21 12.55
N ASN A 100 6.44 -0.17 13.81
CA ASN A 100 7.07 0.64 14.86
C ASN A 100 8.53 0.24 15.07
N ALA A 101 8.83 -1.07 15.07
CA ALA A 101 10.19 -1.56 15.17
C ALA A 101 11.12 -1.05 14.05
N VAL A 102 10.59 -0.80 12.86
CA VAL A 102 11.34 -0.20 11.75
C VAL A 102 11.40 1.32 11.92
N THR A 103 10.26 2.00 12.08
CA THR A 103 10.18 3.45 12.05
C THR A 103 10.90 4.13 13.21
N ASP A 104 10.98 3.47 14.38
CA ASP A 104 11.80 3.90 15.53
C ASP A 104 13.31 3.97 15.22
N CYS A 105 13.78 3.20 14.23
CA CYS A 105 15.19 3.14 13.84
C CYS A 105 15.53 4.05 12.65
N LEU A 106 14.55 4.71 12.03
CA LEU A 106 14.75 5.52 10.83
C LEU A 106 14.73 7.01 11.17
N PRO A 107 15.59 7.84 10.52
CA PRO A 107 15.55 9.29 10.70
C PRO A 107 14.19 9.86 10.28
N LEU A 108 13.73 10.92 10.95
CA LEU A 108 12.41 11.55 10.75
C LEU A 108 12.38 12.43 9.50
N GLU A 109 13.54 12.88 9.05
CA GLU A 109 13.75 13.88 8.00
C GLU A 109 13.72 13.26 6.60
N LYS A 110 13.60 11.94 6.50
CA LYS A 110 13.58 11.19 5.24
C LYS A 110 12.27 10.42 5.11
N PRO A 111 11.67 10.41 3.92
CA PRO A 111 10.38 9.75 3.69
C PRO A 111 10.47 8.24 3.86
N ARG A 112 9.40 7.68 4.41
CA ARG A 112 9.17 6.25 4.62
C ARG A 112 8.00 5.82 3.76
N ILE A 113 8.28 4.94 2.83
CA ILE A 113 7.31 4.36 1.91
C ILE A 113 7.04 2.93 2.36
N VAL A 114 5.79 2.52 2.43
CA VAL A 114 5.41 1.12 2.65
C VAL A 114 4.73 0.58 1.41
N SER A 115 4.96 -0.70 1.11
CA SER A 115 4.23 -1.42 0.07
C SER A 115 3.19 -2.35 0.66
N ARG A 116 2.07 -2.54 -0.06
CA ARG A 116 1.03 -3.54 0.21
C ARG A 116 0.18 -3.30 1.47
N LEU A 117 0.17 -2.09 2.00
CA LEU A 117 -0.87 -1.63 2.92
C LEU A 117 -1.89 -0.86 2.11
N GLY A 118 -3.06 -1.46 1.91
CA GLY A 118 -3.99 -1.02 0.89
C GLY A 118 -5.38 -0.68 1.42
N LEU A 119 -5.82 -1.38 2.47
CA LEU A 119 -7.10 -1.09 3.09
C LEU A 119 -7.07 0.28 3.76
N PRO A 120 -8.18 1.05 3.78
CA PRO A 120 -8.22 2.35 4.45
C PRO A 120 -7.73 2.28 5.91
N GLU A 121 -8.12 1.26 6.65
CA GLU A 121 -7.68 1.01 8.02
C GLU A 121 -6.17 0.72 8.12
N GLU A 122 -5.59 0.00 7.15
CA GLU A 122 -4.14 -0.27 7.10
C GLU A 122 -3.34 0.98 6.76
N VAL A 123 -3.89 1.86 5.90
CA VAL A 123 -3.29 3.15 5.60
C VAL A 123 -3.27 4.03 6.85
N LEU A 124 -4.39 4.09 7.59
CA LEU A 124 -4.45 4.84 8.86
C LEU A 124 -3.49 4.28 9.92
N GLU A 125 -3.39 2.96 10.04
CA GLU A 125 -2.42 2.30 10.92
C GLU A 125 -0.97 2.65 10.51
N GLY A 126 -0.66 2.59 9.22
CA GLY A 126 0.65 2.98 8.69
C GLY A 126 0.99 4.44 9.00
N VAL A 127 0.04 5.37 8.81
CA VAL A 127 0.23 6.78 9.14
C VAL A 127 0.50 6.94 10.64
N ALA A 128 -0.26 6.24 11.50
CA ALA A 128 -0.05 6.26 12.95
C ALA A 128 1.32 5.69 13.36
N SER A 129 1.86 4.73 12.60
CA SER A 129 3.22 4.19 12.76
C SER A 129 4.32 5.04 12.13
N GLY A 130 3.99 6.18 11.49
CA GLY A 130 4.95 7.12 10.93
C GLY A 130 5.41 6.79 9.50
N ILE A 131 4.53 6.17 8.70
CA ILE A 131 4.69 6.01 7.24
C ILE A 131 4.18 7.27 6.53
N ASP A 132 4.91 7.71 5.51
CA ASP A 132 4.60 8.94 4.76
C ASP A 132 3.94 8.67 3.41
N LEU A 133 4.24 7.53 2.79
CA LEU A 133 3.85 7.22 1.41
C LEU A 133 3.38 5.77 1.28
N PHE A 134 2.33 5.58 0.50
CA PHE A 134 1.67 4.30 0.26
C PHE A 134 1.51 4.07 -1.24
N ASP A 135 1.54 2.81 -1.67
CA ASP A 135 1.14 2.46 -3.03
C ASP A 135 -0.39 2.27 -3.12
N SER A 136 -0.95 2.58 -4.29
CA SER A 136 -2.38 2.51 -4.54
C SER A 136 -2.81 1.20 -5.22
N THR A 137 -2.03 0.12 -5.12
CA THR A 137 -2.34 -1.15 -5.83
C THR A 137 -3.70 -1.72 -5.44
N TYR A 138 -4.14 -1.51 -4.20
CA TYR A 138 -5.46 -1.95 -3.72
C TYR A 138 -6.62 -1.38 -4.53
N ILE A 139 -6.53 -0.11 -4.94
CA ILE A 139 -7.54 0.57 -5.76
C ILE A 139 -7.74 -0.19 -7.08
N TYR A 140 -6.63 -0.47 -7.77
CA TYR A 140 -6.64 -1.23 -9.02
C TYR A 140 -7.21 -2.65 -8.83
N GLN A 141 -6.83 -3.35 -7.75
CA GLN A 141 -7.38 -4.69 -7.46
C GLN A 141 -8.90 -4.67 -7.28
N LEU A 142 -9.43 -3.66 -6.59
CA LEU A 142 -10.87 -3.48 -6.42
C LEU A 142 -11.58 -3.17 -7.74
N THR A 143 -11.03 -2.25 -8.54
CA THR A 143 -11.56 -1.92 -9.87
C THR A 143 -11.68 -3.16 -10.75
N MET A 144 -10.62 -3.97 -10.84
CA MET A 144 -10.63 -5.22 -11.60
C MET A 144 -11.61 -6.25 -11.01
N GLY A 145 -11.73 -6.24 -9.68
CA GLY A 145 -12.71 -6.97 -8.91
C GLY A 145 -14.15 -6.46 -9.03
N GLY A 146 -14.43 -5.40 -9.80
CA GLY A 146 -15.78 -4.83 -9.96
C GLY A 146 -16.33 -4.23 -8.66
N PHE A 147 -15.44 -3.89 -7.74
CA PHE A 147 -15.79 -3.24 -6.48
C PHE A 147 -15.63 -1.74 -6.61
N ALA A 148 -16.57 -1.01 -6.03
CA ALA A 148 -16.46 0.43 -5.86
C ALA A 148 -16.28 0.78 -4.39
N LEU A 149 -15.31 1.64 -4.08
CA LEU A 149 -15.07 2.15 -2.73
C LEU A 149 -16.22 3.07 -2.31
N ILE A 150 -16.73 2.89 -1.10
CA ILE A 150 -17.84 3.67 -0.54
C ILE A 150 -17.60 4.10 0.91
N PHE A 151 -16.39 3.87 1.45
CA PHE A 151 -16.09 4.31 2.80
C PHE A 151 -16.24 5.83 2.89
N PRO A 152 -16.93 6.34 3.92
CA PRO A 152 -17.16 7.78 4.06
C PRO A 152 -15.88 8.46 4.55
N ILE A 153 -15.50 9.55 3.88
CA ILE A 153 -14.38 10.39 4.29
C ILE A 153 -14.79 11.31 5.46
N ASP A 154 -16.06 11.72 5.50
CA ASP A 154 -16.61 12.66 6.49
C ASP A 154 -17.01 11.99 7.83
N MET A 155 -16.60 10.74 8.06
CA MET A 155 -17.01 9.95 9.24
C MET A 155 -16.46 10.46 10.58
N VAL A 156 -15.56 11.45 10.56
CA VAL A 156 -14.92 12.01 11.77
C VAL A 156 -15.96 12.61 12.74
N GLU A 157 -17.14 13.06 12.25
CA GLU A 157 -18.12 13.71 13.15
C GLU A 157 -19.29 12.81 13.61
N ARG A 158 -19.71 11.78 12.85
CA ARG A 158 -20.97 11.08 13.16
C ARG A 158 -20.83 9.81 13.99
N GLU A 159 -19.70 9.10 13.90
CA GLU A 159 -19.56 7.81 14.59
C GLU A 159 -18.81 7.87 15.93
N MET A 160 -18.13 8.99 16.22
CA MET A 160 -17.58 9.23 17.57
C MET A 160 -18.67 9.27 18.66
N GLN A 161 -19.95 9.44 18.30
CA GLN A 161 -21.06 9.39 19.26
C GLN A 161 -21.55 7.98 19.60
N ASN A 162 -21.23 6.95 18.80
CA ASN A 162 -21.83 5.62 18.96
C ASN A 162 -20.84 4.48 19.29
N GLY A 163 -19.54 4.75 19.44
CA GLY A 163 -18.62 3.90 20.21
C GLY A 163 -18.49 2.42 19.79
N VAL A 164 -18.86 2.05 18.57
CA VAL A 164 -18.70 0.68 18.05
C VAL A 164 -17.94 0.73 16.72
N PHE A 165 -16.61 0.72 16.80
CA PHE A 165 -15.79 0.25 15.69
C PHE A 165 -15.80 -1.27 15.73
N ASP A 166 -16.75 -1.87 15.02
CA ASP A 166 -16.69 -3.31 14.77
C ASP A 166 -15.62 -3.53 13.68
N SER A 167 -14.50 -4.14 14.07
CA SER A 167 -13.38 -4.53 13.19
C SER A 167 -13.78 -5.54 12.11
N SER A 168 -15.05 -5.94 12.07
CA SER A 168 -15.70 -6.73 11.01
C SER A 168 -16.09 -5.89 9.77
N ALA A 169 -15.73 -4.60 9.72
CA ALA A 169 -16.11 -3.59 8.71
C ALA A 169 -15.48 -3.75 7.30
N GLY A 170 -14.82 -4.86 6.98
CA GLY A 170 -14.23 -5.07 5.65
C GLY A 170 -15.24 -5.02 4.48
N ASP A 171 -16.53 -5.24 4.77
CA ASP A 171 -17.63 -5.23 3.80
C ASP A 171 -18.40 -3.89 3.72
N SER A 172 -18.20 -2.94 4.65
CA SER A 172 -18.90 -1.64 4.61
C SER A 172 -18.12 -0.57 3.83
N ALA A 173 -16.82 -0.78 3.60
CA ALA A 173 -15.96 0.16 2.88
C ALA A 173 -16.07 0.08 1.34
N LYS A 174 -16.73 -0.95 0.80
CA LYS A 174 -16.85 -1.19 -0.65
C LYS A 174 -18.14 -1.90 -1.01
N ILE A 175 -18.59 -1.75 -2.25
CA ILE A 175 -19.72 -2.49 -2.80
C ILE A 175 -19.31 -3.30 -4.02
N ASN A 176 -19.87 -4.50 -4.16
CA ASN A 176 -19.69 -5.32 -5.36
C ASN A 176 -20.71 -4.94 -6.43
N LEU A 177 -20.30 -4.15 -7.43
CA LEU A 177 -21.18 -3.70 -8.51
C LEU A 177 -21.56 -4.82 -9.49
N ARG A 178 -21.09 -6.06 -9.32
CA ARG A 178 -21.63 -7.25 -10.03
C ARG A 178 -22.94 -7.74 -9.43
N ALA A 179 -23.22 -7.42 -8.16
CA ALA A 179 -24.38 -7.94 -7.44
C ALA A 179 -25.70 -7.55 -8.12
N THR A 180 -26.63 -8.51 -8.19
CA THR A 180 -27.92 -8.32 -8.88
C THR A 180 -28.78 -7.22 -8.26
N THR A 181 -28.56 -6.89 -6.98
CA THR A 181 -29.25 -5.81 -6.27
C THR A 181 -29.09 -4.46 -6.97
N TYR A 182 -27.94 -4.23 -7.64
CA TYR A 182 -27.64 -2.96 -8.29
C TYR A 182 -28.21 -2.83 -9.71
N ARG A 183 -28.80 -3.89 -10.30
CA ARG A 183 -29.30 -3.89 -11.70
C ARG A 183 -30.31 -2.78 -12.02
N LYS A 184 -31.05 -2.31 -11.01
CA LYS A 184 -32.07 -1.26 -11.15
C LYS A 184 -31.80 -0.07 -10.23
N ASP A 185 -30.63 -0.04 -9.59
CA ASP A 185 -30.25 1.03 -8.69
C ASP A 185 -29.81 2.27 -9.48
N MET A 186 -30.71 3.23 -9.61
CA MET A 186 -30.47 4.49 -10.33
C MET A 186 -29.72 5.53 -9.48
N SER A 187 -29.32 5.20 -8.25
CA SER A 187 -28.46 6.06 -7.45
C SER A 187 -27.02 6.06 -7.98
N ARG A 188 -26.25 7.08 -7.58
CA ARG A 188 -24.80 7.16 -7.84
C ARG A 188 -24.05 6.23 -6.89
N ILE A 189 -22.75 6.01 -7.12
CA ILE A 189 -21.96 5.13 -6.25
C ILE A 189 -21.91 5.68 -4.81
N VAL A 190 -21.50 6.93 -4.64
CA VAL A 190 -21.47 7.63 -3.35
C VAL A 190 -22.18 8.98 -3.47
N ASP A 191 -23.13 9.25 -2.59
CA ASP A 191 -23.82 10.54 -2.53
C ASP A 191 -22.83 11.67 -2.20
N GLY A 192 -22.90 12.78 -2.95
CA GLY A 192 -21.96 13.91 -2.80
C GLY A 192 -20.60 13.75 -3.49
N CYS A 193 -20.22 12.56 -3.98
CA CYS A 193 -18.96 12.37 -4.70
C CYS A 193 -18.91 13.22 -6.00
N THR A 194 -17.75 13.84 -6.24
CA THR A 194 -17.53 14.79 -7.34
C THR A 194 -16.78 14.20 -8.54
N CYS A 195 -16.45 12.90 -8.51
CA CYS A 195 -15.80 12.24 -9.63
C CYS A 195 -16.71 12.20 -10.86
N PHE A 196 -16.12 12.11 -12.05
CA PHE A 196 -16.85 12.05 -13.33
C PHE A 196 -17.89 10.93 -13.33
N THR A 197 -17.55 9.76 -12.79
CA THR A 197 -18.45 8.60 -12.77
C THR A 197 -19.70 8.86 -11.92
N CYS A 198 -19.55 9.37 -10.70
CA CYS A 198 -20.68 9.66 -9.82
C CYS A 198 -21.57 10.80 -10.31
N GLN A 199 -21.03 11.74 -11.09
CA GLN A 199 -21.79 12.85 -11.65
C GLN A 199 -22.60 12.47 -12.89
N ASN A 200 -22.16 11.47 -13.66
CA ASN A 200 -22.74 11.16 -14.98
C ASN A 200 -23.41 9.78 -15.07
N HIS A 201 -23.12 8.87 -14.13
CA HIS A 201 -23.54 7.46 -14.23
C HIS A 201 -24.16 6.93 -12.93
N THR A 202 -24.93 5.86 -13.08
CA THR A 202 -25.63 5.19 -11.97
C THR A 202 -25.01 3.83 -11.66
N ARG A 203 -25.27 3.30 -10.47
CA ARG A 203 -24.88 1.94 -10.09
C ARG A 203 -25.45 0.89 -11.05
N ALA A 204 -26.69 1.08 -11.53
CA ALA A 204 -27.31 0.22 -12.54
C ALA A 204 -26.54 0.22 -13.87
N TYR A 205 -26.10 1.38 -14.33
CA TYR A 205 -25.31 1.49 -15.56
C TYR A 205 -23.97 0.76 -15.42
N LEU A 206 -23.26 0.98 -14.30
CA LEU A 206 -22.00 0.29 -14.03
C LEU A 206 -22.19 -1.22 -13.89
N ASN A 207 -23.23 -1.66 -13.17
CA ASN A 207 -23.59 -3.07 -13.07
C ASN A 207 -23.83 -3.69 -14.45
N HIS A 208 -24.53 -2.99 -15.34
CA HIS A 208 -24.73 -3.43 -16.70
C HIS A 208 -23.40 -3.60 -17.44
N LEU A 209 -22.56 -2.55 -17.49
CA LEU A 209 -21.28 -2.57 -18.21
C LEU A 209 -20.36 -3.70 -17.70
N ILE A 210 -20.27 -3.88 -16.38
CA ILE A 210 -19.44 -4.95 -15.79
C ILE A 210 -19.96 -6.34 -16.21
N ASN A 211 -21.28 -6.54 -16.21
CA ASN A 211 -21.89 -7.84 -16.54
C ASN A 211 -21.88 -8.16 -18.04
N VAL A 212 -21.82 -7.15 -18.91
CA VAL A 212 -21.63 -7.36 -20.36
C VAL A 212 -20.15 -7.34 -20.77
N HIS A 213 -19.23 -7.30 -19.81
CA HIS A 213 -17.78 -7.29 -20.04
C HIS A 213 -17.29 -6.14 -20.93
N GLU A 214 -17.91 -4.97 -20.79
CA GLU A 214 -17.52 -3.78 -21.54
C GLU A 214 -16.39 -3.03 -20.79
N MET A 215 -15.36 -2.58 -21.53
CA MET A 215 -14.12 -2.04 -20.94
C MET A 215 -14.29 -0.68 -20.24
N LEU A 216 -15.25 0.14 -20.66
CA LEU A 216 -15.62 1.41 -20.02
C LEU A 216 -15.98 1.21 -18.55
N ALA A 217 -16.48 0.03 -18.16
CA ALA A 217 -16.72 -0.30 -16.76
C ALA A 217 -15.47 -0.05 -15.90
N GLN A 218 -14.32 -0.57 -16.34
CA GLN A 218 -13.07 -0.46 -15.60
C GLN A 218 -12.58 1.00 -15.56
N ILE A 219 -12.71 1.73 -16.68
CA ILE A 219 -12.34 3.14 -16.75
C ILE A 219 -13.16 3.97 -15.75
N LEU A 220 -14.48 3.79 -15.75
CA LEU A 220 -15.38 4.52 -14.86
C LEU A 220 -15.17 4.14 -13.39
N LEU A 221 -14.95 2.86 -13.09
CA LEU A 221 -14.65 2.42 -11.73
C LEU A 221 -13.30 2.97 -11.25
N GLU A 222 -12.27 2.99 -12.09
CA GLU A 222 -10.95 3.51 -11.71
C GLU A 222 -11.01 5.02 -11.43
N ILE A 223 -11.75 5.78 -12.25
CA ILE A 223 -11.98 7.21 -12.00
C ILE A 223 -12.66 7.44 -10.64
N HIS A 224 -13.60 6.57 -10.26
CA HIS A 224 -14.26 6.67 -8.96
C HIS A 224 -13.34 6.24 -7.82
N ASN A 225 -12.69 5.08 -7.93
CA ASN A 225 -11.91 4.50 -6.84
C ASN A 225 -10.63 5.30 -6.55
N THR A 226 -10.10 6.05 -7.52
CA THR A 226 -8.89 6.89 -7.36
C THR A 226 -9.20 8.29 -6.80
N HIS A 227 -10.45 8.75 -6.92
CA HIS A 227 -10.88 10.08 -6.48
C HIS A 227 -11.08 10.14 -4.97
#